data_AF-A0A2I1HM94-F1
#
_entry.id   AF-A0A2I1HM94-F1
#
_cell.length_a   1.000
_cell.length_b   1.000
_cell.length_c   1.000
_cell.angle_alpha   90.00
_cell.angle_beta   90.00
_cell.angle_gamma   90.00
#
_symmetry.space_group_name_H-M   'P 1'
#
loop_
_entity.id
_entity.type
_entity.pdbx_description
1 polymer ?
#
loop_
_entity_poly.entity_id
_entity_poly.type
_entity_poly.pdbx_seq_one_letter_code
_entity_poly.pdbx_strand_id
1 'polypeptide(L)'
;MSSILYKNQRLLKQKTIYDPDEFKIMLEEADAALIGFFDELYKGTNPNTKSEKTNNNNKKKLVSLCYFLASINNKYINGIKADIGSYLETSGASASSIDTLANIGLSVSRRTVT
;
A
#
# COMPACT_ATOMS: atom_id res chain seq x y z
N MET A 1 3.54 0.42 -12.49
CA MET A 1 2.81 0.28 -11.19
C MET A 1 1.80 1.39 -10.90
N SER A 2 2.16 2.67 -10.76
CA SER A 2 1.18 3.72 -10.34
C SER A 2 -0.03 3.86 -11.29
N SER A 3 0.19 3.84 -12.60
CA SER A 3 -0.90 3.84 -13.60
C SER A 3 -1.84 2.64 -13.45
N ILE A 4 -1.32 1.46 -13.16
CA ILE A 4 -2.07 0.21 -12.97
C ILE A 4 -2.97 0.33 -11.74
N LEU A 5 -2.39 0.71 -10.58
CA LEU A 5 -3.13 0.87 -9.33
C LEU A 5 -4.19 1.97 -9.42
N TYR A 6 -3.89 3.07 -10.11
CA TYR A 6 -4.87 4.12 -10.40
C TYR A 6 -6.03 3.60 -11.23
N LYS A 7 -5.76 2.91 -12.36
CA LYS A 7 -6.81 2.30 -13.19
C LYS A 7 -7.67 1.37 -12.36
N ASN A 8 -7.05 0.55 -11.51
CA ASN A 8 -7.77 -0.41 -10.69
C ASN A 8 -8.73 0.25 -9.69
N GLN A 9 -8.24 1.23 -8.93
CA GLN A 9 -9.05 1.91 -7.91
C GLN A 9 -10.05 2.91 -8.48
N ARG A 10 -9.74 3.59 -9.59
CA ARG A 10 -10.54 4.73 -10.08
C ARG A 10 -11.39 4.44 -11.29
N LEU A 11 -10.88 3.65 -12.24
CA LEU A 11 -11.63 3.31 -13.45
C LEU A 11 -12.45 2.04 -13.24
N LEU A 12 -11.81 0.99 -12.69
CA LEU A 12 -12.46 -0.28 -12.41
C LEU A 12 -13.21 -0.30 -11.07
N LYS A 13 -13.00 0.72 -10.22
CA LYS A 13 -13.60 0.85 -8.89
C LYS A 13 -13.40 -0.38 -7.99
N GLN A 14 -12.32 -1.12 -8.21
CA GLN A 14 -11.97 -2.24 -7.36
C GLN A 14 -11.47 -1.76 -6.00
N LYS A 15 -11.65 -2.58 -4.97
CA LYS A 15 -11.07 -2.33 -3.65
C LYS A 15 -9.55 -2.43 -3.71
N THR A 16 -8.89 -1.85 -2.71
CA THR A 16 -7.45 -2.04 -2.51
C THR A 16 -7.15 -3.53 -2.32
N ILE A 17 -6.21 -4.06 -3.09
CA ILE A 17 -5.81 -5.47 -3.04
C ILE A 17 -4.71 -5.59 -1.99
N TYR A 18 -5.04 -6.20 -0.85
CA TYR A 18 -4.09 -6.40 0.25
C TYR A 18 -3.47 -7.80 0.26
N ASP A 19 -4.09 -8.76 -0.41
CA ASP A 19 -3.52 -10.08 -0.56
C ASP A 19 -2.25 -10.00 -1.43
N PRO A 20 -1.08 -10.47 -0.93
CA PRO A 20 0.17 -10.34 -1.67
C PRO A 20 0.21 -11.12 -2.99
N ASP A 21 -0.46 -12.27 -3.04
CA ASP A 21 -0.42 -13.13 -4.22
C ASP A 21 -1.36 -12.57 -5.30
N GLU A 22 -2.56 -12.11 -4.92
CA GLU A 22 -3.45 -11.35 -5.83
C GLU A 22 -2.80 -10.05 -6.33
N PHE A 23 -2.12 -9.32 -5.43
CA PHE A 23 -1.43 -8.08 -5.79
C PHE A 23 -0.32 -8.32 -6.80
N LYS A 24 0.48 -9.37 -6.60
CA LYS A 24 1.51 -9.79 -7.54
C LYS A 24 0.90 -10.11 -8.90
N ILE A 25 -0.09 -11.00 -8.96
CA ILE A 25 -0.75 -11.41 -10.21
C ILE A 25 -1.26 -10.20 -10.98
N MET A 26 -1.95 -9.28 -10.31
CA MET A 26 -2.47 -8.06 -10.94
C MET A 26 -1.37 -7.17 -11.55
N LEU A 27 -0.19 -7.08 -10.94
CA LEU A 27 0.93 -6.34 -11.53
C LEU A 27 1.51 -7.04 -12.75
N GLU A 28 1.72 -8.35 -12.66
CA GLU A 28 2.37 -9.15 -13.71
C GLU A 28 1.47 -9.30 -14.95
N GLU A 29 0.15 -9.43 -14.77
CA GLU A 29 -0.82 -9.45 -15.87
C GLU A 29 -0.95 -8.09 -16.57
N ALA A 30 -0.77 -6.99 -15.84
CA ALA A 30 -0.96 -5.65 -16.37
C ALA A 30 0.26 -5.10 -17.12
N ASP A 31 1.48 -5.54 -16.79
CA ASP A 31 2.71 -5.05 -17.38
C ASP A 31 3.84 -6.09 -17.30
N ALA A 32 4.33 -6.55 -18.45
CA ALA A 32 5.40 -7.53 -18.55
C ALA A 32 6.71 -7.07 -17.87
N ALA A 33 6.95 -5.76 -17.76
CA ALA A 33 8.12 -5.22 -17.05
C ALA A 33 8.02 -5.38 -15.52
N LEU A 34 6.85 -5.74 -14.98
CA LEU A 34 6.64 -5.99 -13.56
C LEU A 34 6.69 -7.48 -13.20
N ILE A 35 6.88 -8.37 -14.17
CA ILE A 35 7.09 -9.80 -13.91
C ILE A 35 8.32 -9.96 -13.00
N GLY A 36 8.13 -10.61 -11.85
CA GLY A 36 9.17 -10.83 -10.86
C GLY A 36 9.52 -9.63 -9.97
N PHE A 37 8.94 -8.43 -10.22
CA PHE A 37 9.21 -7.23 -9.42
C PHE A 37 8.91 -7.44 -7.92
N PHE A 38 7.73 -8.00 -7.61
CA PHE A 38 7.35 -8.25 -6.23
C PHE A 38 8.21 -9.33 -5.57
N ASP A 39 8.63 -10.34 -6.34
CA ASP A 39 9.52 -11.39 -5.86
C ASP A 39 10.90 -10.84 -5.51
N GLU A 40 11.40 -9.86 -6.27
CA GLU A 40 12.68 -9.19 -5.98
C GLU A 40 12.60 -8.38 -4.68
N LEU A 41 11.52 -7.63 -4.46
CA LEU A 41 11.27 -6.95 -3.19
C LEU A 41 11.22 -7.95 -2.03
N TYR A 42 10.52 -9.07 -2.21
CA TYR A 42 10.43 -10.12 -1.21
C TYR A 42 11.78 -10.77 -0.90
N LYS A 43 12.60 -11.07 -1.92
CA LYS A 43 13.99 -11.55 -1.76
C LYS A 43 14.82 -10.57 -0.95
N GLY A 44 14.68 -9.27 -1.20
CA GLY A 44 15.35 -8.20 -0.44
C GLY A 44 15.01 -8.20 1.06
N THR A 45 13.91 -8.86 1.47
CA THR A 45 13.58 -9.03 2.88
C THR A 45 14.36 -10.16 3.56
N ASN A 46 15.27 -10.86 2.88
CA ASN A 46 16.01 -12.02 3.40
C ASN A 46 15.06 -13.08 4.00
N PRO A 47 14.17 -13.70 3.20
CA PRO A 47 13.12 -14.58 3.72
C PRO A 47 13.65 -15.90 4.28
N ASN A 48 14.79 -16.39 3.79
CA ASN A 48 15.39 -17.66 4.21
C ASN A 48 15.86 -17.65 5.68
N THR A 49 16.04 -16.46 6.28
CA THR A 49 16.46 -16.31 7.68
C THR A 49 15.30 -16.01 8.62
N LYS A 50 14.06 -16.11 8.14
CA LYS A 50 12.85 -15.64 8.84
C LYS A 50 11.83 -16.75 8.99
N SER A 51 11.04 -16.66 10.07
CA SER A 51 9.89 -17.54 10.26
C SER A 51 8.82 -17.31 9.18
N GLU A 52 8.00 -18.31 8.93
CA GLU A 52 6.84 -18.21 8.03
C GLU A 52 5.92 -17.04 8.41
N LYS A 53 5.61 -16.88 9.69
CA LYS A 53 4.81 -15.77 10.20
C LYS A 53 5.43 -14.41 9.84
N THR A 54 6.74 -14.27 10.03
CA THR A 54 7.47 -13.04 9.67
C THR A 54 7.44 -12.80 8.16
N ASN A 55 7.63 -13.85 7.36
CA ASN A 55 7.60 -13.77 5.90
C ASN A 55 6.21 -13.35 5.38
N ASN A 56 5.14 -13.93 5.92
CA ASN A 56 3.77 -13.56 5.57
C ASN A 56 3.47 -12.10 5.95
N ASN A 57 3.95 -11.64 7.10
CA ASN A 57 3.83 -10.23 7.49
C ASN A 57 4.66 -9.30 6.58
N ASN A 58 5.86 -9.71 6.17
CA ASN A 58 6.69 -8.92 5.26
C ASN A 58 6.04 -8.76 3.89
N LYS A 59 5.45 -9.81 3.32
CA LYS A 59 4.69 -9.72 2.08
C LYS A 59 3.59 -8.64 2.16
N LYS A 60 2.78 -8.64 3.23
CA LYS A 60 1.74 -7.62 3.46
C LYS A 60 2.33 -6.20 3.55
N LYS A 61 3.45 -6.03 4.27
CA LYS A 61 4.15 -4.74 4.34
C LYS A 61 4.66 -4.27 2.98
N LEU A 62 5.14 -5.18 2.13
CA LEU A 62 5.59 -4.85 0.77
C LEU A 62 4.44 -4.39 -0.13
N VAL A 63 3.26 -5.01 -0.02
CA VAL A 63 2.06 -4.51 -0.71
C VAL A 63 1.77 -3.07 -0.28
N SER A 64 1.77 -2.80 1.03
CA SER A 64 1.57 -1.44 1.54
C SER A 64 2.62 -0.46 1.05
N LEU A 65 3.88 -0.87 0.98
CA LEU A 65 4.99 -0.08 0.43
C LEU A 65 4.76 0.25 -1.06
N CYS A 66 4.30 -0.72 -1.86
CA CYS A 66 4.03 -0.51 -3.28
C CYS A 66 2.93 0.53 -3.51
N TYR A 67 1.82 0.43 -2.79
CA TYR A 67 0.77 1.44 -2.80
C TYR A 67 1.27 2.80 -2.33
N PHE A 68 2.09 2.83 -1.27
CA PHE A 68 2.68 4.07 -0.79
C PHE A 68 3.51 4.76 -1.89
N LEU A 69 4.47 4.06 -2.48
CA LEU A 69 5.32 4.57 -3.57
C LEU A 69 4.48 5.03 -4.77
N ALA A 70 3.45 4.27 -5.14
CA ALA A 70 2.55 4.63 -6.22
C ALA A 70 1.75 5.92 -5.92
N SER A 71 1.37 6.12 -4.66
CA SER A 71 0.59 7.27 -4.20
C SER A 71 1.38 8.58 -4.11
N ILE A 72 2.72 8.51 -4.04
CA ILE A 72 3.60 9.70 -4.11
C ILE A 72 3.42 10.38 -5.46
N ASN A 73 3.42 9.60 -6.55
CA ASN A 73 3.29 10.13 -7.91
C ASN A 73 1.82 10.26 -8.36
N ASN A 74 0.86 9.81 -7.56
CA ASN A 74 -0.56 9.88 -7.90
C ASN A 74 -1.45 10.00 -6.65
N LYS A 75 -1.89 11.23 -6.36
CA LYS A 75 -2.74 11.55 -5.20
C LYS A 75 -4.08 10.79 -5.15
N TYR A 76 -4.53 10.24 -6.28
CA TYR A 76 -5.80 9.52 -6.36
C TYR A 76 -5.69 8.06 -5.93
N ILE A 77 -4.48 7.53 -5.74
CA ILE A 77 -4.24 6.23 -5.11
C ILE A 77 -4.25 6.45 -3.60
N ASN A 78 -5.43 6.36 -2.99
CA ASN A 78 -5.64 6.80 -1.62
C ASN A 78 -6.20 5.73 -0.68
N GLY A 79 -6.46 4.51 -1.17
CA GLY A 79 -7.02 3.43 -0.34
C GLY A 79 -6.22 3.18 0.94
N ILE A 80 -4.89 3.06 0.82
CA ILE A 80 -4.01 2.90 1.99
C ILE A 80 -3.97 4.14 2.89
N LYS A 81 -4.08 5.34 2.34
CA LYS A 81 -4.04 6.58 3.14
C LYS A 81 -5.23 6.67 4.09
N ALA A 82 -6.40 6.21 3.64
CA ALA A 82 -7.60 6.14 4.46
C ALA A 82 -7.41 5.15 5.62
N ASP A 83 -6.88 3.96 5.32
CA ASP A 83 -6.62 2.94 6.33
C ASP A 83 -5.54 3.36 7.33
N ILE A 84 -4.49 4.07 6.89
CA ILE A 84 -3.48 4.67 7.77
C ILE A 84 -4.13 5.71 8.68
N GLY A 85 -4.97 6.61 8.14
CA GLY A 85 -5.68 7.61 8.96
C GLY A 85 -6.57 6.97 10.03
N SER A 86 -7.33 5.94 9.65
CA SER A 86 -8.18 5.18 10.56
C SER A 86 -7.36 4.46 11.64
N TYR A 87 -6.24 3.85 11.27
CA TYR A 87 -5.35 3.21 12.22
C TYR A 87 -4.75 4.21 13.23
N LEU A 88 -4.33 5.38 12.76
CA LEU A 88 -3.80 6.42 13.64
C LEU A 88 -4.86 6.93 14.62
N GLU A 89 -6.08 7.18 14.16
CA GLU A 89 -7.18 7.61 15.03
C GLU A 89 -7.49 6.56 16.10
N THR A 90 -7.69 5.31 15.69
CA THR A 90 -8.01 4.21 16.61
C THR A 90 -6.86 3.92 17.58
N SER A 91 -5.63 4.23 17.21
CA SER A 91 -4.44 4.14 18.08
C SER A 91 -4.29 5.32 19.05
N GLY A 92 -5.20 6.29 19.03
CA GLY A 92 -5.14 7.47 19.91
C GLY A 92 -4.16 8.54 19.46
N ALA A 93 -3.75 8.56 18.19
CA ALA A 93 -2.91 9.64 17.66
C ALA A 93 -3.64 10.99 17.75
N SER A 94 -2.90 12.04 18.09
CA SER A 94 -3.46 13.39 18.15
C SER A 94 -3.93 13.86 16.77
N ALA A 95 -4.92 14.76 16.74
CA ALA A 95 -5.39 15.37 15.50
C ALA A 95 -4.24 16.04 14.71
N SER A 96 -3.35 16.76 15.41
CA SER A 96 -2.18 17.40 14.78
C SER A 96 -1.19 16.40 14.21
N SER A 97 -0.98 15.25 14.86
CA SER A 97 -0.16 14.16 14.31
C SER A 97 -0.75 13.57 13.02
N ILE A 98 -2.06 13.33 13.00
CA ILE A 98 -2.77 12.80 11.81
C ILE A 98 -2.69 13.82 10.67
N ASP A 99 -2.98 15.09 10.94
CA ASP A 99 -2.94 16.15 9.94
C ASP A 99 -1.50 16.40 9.43
N THR A 100 -0.48 16.26 10.29
CA THR A 100 0.93 16.31 9.86
C THR A 100 1.23 15.24 8.83
N LEU A 101 0.81 13.99 9.07
CA LEU A 101 0.99 12.89 8.13
C LEU A 101 0.14 13.05 6.87
N ALA A 102 -1.03 13.66 6.97
CA ALA A 102 -1.85 13.99 5.81
C ALA A 102 -1.21 15.05 4.93
N ASN A 103 -0.59 16.07 5.53
CA ASN A 103 0.08 17.17 4.82
C ASN A 103 1.28 16.70 4.00
N ILE A 104 2.00 15.68 4.45
CA ILE A 104 3.07 15.03 3.67
C ILE A 104 2.56 13.88 2.78
N GLY A 105 1.23 13.69 2.70
CA GLY A 105 0.60 12.74 1.79
C GLY A 105 0.64 11.27 2.21
N LEU A 106 0.96 10.97 3.48
CA LEU A 106 1.01 9.59 4.03
C LEU A 106 -0.34 9.10 4.54
N SER A 107 -1.22 10.01 4.95
CA SER A 107 -2.52 9.71 5.55
C SER A 107 -3.62 10.56 4.91
N VAL A 108 -4.87 10.27 5.24
CA VAL A 108 -5.96 11.26 5.14
C VAL A 108 -5.95 12.18 6.36
N SER A 109 -6.55 13.37 6.23
CA SER A 109 -6.66 14.33 7.34
C SER A 109 -7.57 13.82 8.43
N ARG A 110 -7.41 14.34 9.66
CA ARG A 110 -8.22 13.99 10.83
C ARG A 110 -9.72 14.06 10.54
N ARG A 111 -10.13 15.09 9.79
CA ARG A 111 -11.52 15.36 9.39
C ARG A 111 -12.09 14.31 8.42
N THR A 112 -11.23 13.60 7.68
CA THR A 112 -11.66 12.58 6.71
C THR A 112 -11.87 11.22 7.38
N VAL A 113 -11.29 11.02 8.57
CA VAL A 113 -11.40 9.75 9.31
C VAL A 113 -12.69 9.68 10.14
N THR A 114 -13.04 10.78 10.84
CA THR A 114 -14.35 11.02 11.52
C THR A 114 -15.46 11.34 10.54
#